data_AF-A0AA92NTB9-F1
#
_entry.id   AF-A0AA92NTB9-F1
#
_cell.length_a   1.000
_cell.length_b   1.000
_cell.length_c   1.000
_cell.angle_alpha   90.00
_cell.angle_beta   90.00
_cell.angle_gamma   90.00
#
_symmetry.space_group_name_H-M   'P 1'
#
loop_
_entity.id
_entity.type
_entity.pdbx_description
1 polymer ?
#
loop_
_entity_poly.entity_id
_entity_poly.type
_entity_poly.pdbx_seq_one_letter_code
_entity_poly.pdbx_strand_id
1 'polypeptide(L)'
;MDQHFQVRIRSVFSYAVRLVDMYTRGAPFRSSLSVRLANHPQVPVCKGDGWYIFSDLPDGIYTLTISSREYIDRSVSFSVITGRTSYTESVIYLHPSPAYPFRTGDSLIRGRIFVEDGSPTGGAYVQAVISYERDAPVRLAEDADKEATELIIASKKGQVDLADAFLLETPTCKGTIIRFASPPKGRVYPLTEPLSFAYPRGTVLLPLLETYCDDRGEFVVALPLFLEKTHARMKIEVRREEAAGFAELSIQAGTTQSIGTIQLNRPK
;
A
#
# COMPACT_ATOMS: atom_id res chain seq x y z
N MET A 1 47.82 28.22 26.12
CA MET A 1 47.13 26.97 26.49
C MET A 1 45.98 26.81 25.52
N ASP A 2 46.24 26.17 24.38
CA ASP A 2 45.23 25.95 23.35
C ASP A 2 44.43 24.69 23.68
N GLN A 3 43.20 24.87 24.15
CA GLN A 3 42.23 23.78 24.24
C GLN A 3 41.64 23.53 22.85
N HIS A 4 42.16 22.50 22.18
CA HIS A 4 41.50 21.92 21.02
C HIS A 4 40.19 21.26 21.45
N PHE A 5 39.06 21.90 21.18
CA PHE A 5 37.76 21.24 21.21
C PHE A 5 37.69 20.24 20.04
N GLN A 6 38.03 18.97 20.30
CA GLN A 6 37.64 17.88 19.42
C GLN A 6 36.13 17.65 19.57
N VAL A 7 35.34 18.27 18.71
CA VAL A 7 33.93 17.90 18.55
C VAL A 7 33.88 16.55 17.82
N ARG A 8 33.78 15.45 18.57
CA ARG A 8 33.39 14.15 18.02
C ARG A 8 31.90 14.19 17.73
N ILE A 9 31.52 14.56 16.51
CA ILE A 9 30.18 14.29 16.00
C ILE A 9 30.11 12.79 15.69
N ARG A 10 29.70 11.98 16.65
CA ARG A 10 29.30 10.59 16.43
C ARG A 10 27.83 10.44 16.78
N SER A 11 26.95 11.02 15.94
CA SER A 11 25.57 10.57 15.91
C SER A 11 25.55 9.21 15.19
N VAL A 12 24.99 8.18 15.83
CA VAL A 12 24.81 6.86 15.24
C VAL A 12 23.41 6.81 14.62
N PHE A 13 23.31 6.37 13.36
CA PHE A 13 22.02 6.15 12.71
C PHE A 13 21.28 5.00 13.39
N SER A 14 20.05 5.24 13.85
CA SER A 14 19.24 4.22 14.52
C SER A 14 18.15 3.67 13.60
N TYR A 15 17.44 4.56 12.91
CA TYR A 15 16.33 4.18 12.04
C TYR A 15 16.16 5.20 10.91
N ALA A 16 15.97 4.70 9.69
CA ALA A 16 15.60 5.53 8.56
C ALA A 16 14.32 4.96 7.93
N VAL A 17 13.33 5.82 7.73
CA VAL A 17 12.07 5.44 7.09
C VAL A 17 11.79 6.36 5.92
N ARG A 18 11.47 5.76 4.78
CA ARG A 18 10.99 6.47 3.60
C ARG A 18 9.47 6.38 3.54
N LEU A 19 8.81 7.53 3.60
CA LEU A 19 7.37 7.62 3.36
C LEU A 19 7.13 7.83 1.87
N VAL A 20 6.22 7.05 1.30
CA VAL A 20 5.87 7.08 -0.12
C VAL A 20 4.37 7.28 -0.25
N ASP A 21 3.96 8.26 -1.04
CA ASP A 21 2.58 8.45 -1.42
C ASP A 21 2.14 7.31 -2.34
N MET A 22 1.16 6.51 -1.92
CA MET A 22 0.72 5.33 -2.69
C MET A 22 0.04 5.70 -4.01
N TYR A 23 -0.51 6.91 -4.12
CA TYR A 23 -1.18 7.38 -5.32
C TYR A 23 -0.19 7.96 -6.35
N THR A 24 0.70 8.86 -5.92
CA THR A 24 1.66 9.51 -6.84
C THR A 24 2.97 8.74 -6.99
N ARG A 25 3.23 7.75 -6.12
CA ARG A 25 4.49 7.01 -5.98
C ARG A 25 5.69 7.90 -5.60
N GLY A 26 5.44 9.15 -5.21
CA GLY A 26 6.43 10.15 -4.85
C GLY A 26 6.54 10.36 -3.34
N ALA A 27 7.22 11.45 -2.96
CA ALA A 27 7.23 11.92 -1.57
C ALA A 27 5.84 12.45 -1.18
N PRO A 28 5.40 12.25 0.08
CA PRO A 28 4.09 12.69 0.53
C PRO A 28 4.00 14.22 0.73
N PHE A 29 2.78 14.73 0.77
CA PHE A 29 2.51 16.13 1.15
C PHE A 29 2.97 16.40 2.58
N ARG A 30 3.87 17.37 2.76
CA ARG A 30 4.53 17.61 4.05
C ARG A 30 3.79 18.55 4.99
N SER A 31 2.91 19.41 4.49
CA SER A 31 2.34 20.53 5.26
C SER A 31 1.49 20.12 6.46
N SER A 32 0.89 18.92 6.42
CA SER A 32 0.02 18.37 7.48
C SER A 32 0.62 17.13 8.15
N LEU A 33 1.77 16.65 7.66
CA LEU A 33 2.30 15.34 7.98
C LEU A 33 3.10 15.41 9.27
N SER A 34 2.65 14.66 10.27
CA SER A 34 3.31 14.49 11.55
C SER A 34 3.93 13.10 11.62
N VAL A 35 5.25 13.03 11.82
CA VAL A 35 6.00 11.78 11.95
C VAL A 35 6.71 11.79 13.30
N ARG A 36 6.28 10.94 14.23
CA ARG A 36 6.73 10.96 15.63
C ARG A 36 6.95 9.56 16.16
N LEU A 37 7.76 9.44 17.20
CA LEU A 37 7.85 8.22 17.99
C LEU A 37 6.86 8.33 19.16
N ALA A 38 6.02 7.32 19.34
CA ALA A 38 5.10 7.25 20.46
C ALA A 38 5.89 7.28 21.77
N ASN A 39 5.46 8.14 22.71
CA ASN A 39 6.08 8.29 24.03
C ASN A 39 7.58 8.64 24.01
N HIS A 40 8.09 9.21 22.90
CA HIS A 40 9.49 9.60 22.79
C HIS A 40 9.61 10.98 22.11
N PRO A 41 10.30 11.97 22.73
CA PRO A 41 10.23 13.37 22.31
C PRO A 41 11.08 13.70 21.07
N GLN A 42 11.89 12.76 20.59
CA GLN A 42 12.80 13.00 19.48
C GLN A 42 12.06 13.32 18.18
N VAL A 43 12.53 14.36 17.49
CA VAL A 43 12.08 14.76 16.17
C VAL A 43 13.07 14.23 15.12
N PRO A 44 12.59 13.61 14.03
CA PRO A 44 13.47 13.09 12.98
C PRO A 44 14.06 14.20 12.11
N VAL A 45 15.23 13.94 11.54
CA VAL A 45 15.76 14.72 10.41
C VAL A 45 14.96 14.35 9.16
N CYS A 46 14.36 15.34 8.52
CA CYS A 46 13.47 15.15 7.37
C CYS A 46 14.15 15.59 6.07
N LYS A 47 14.13 14.73 5.05
CA LYS A 47 14.61 15.05 3.69
C LYS A 47 13.43 15.23 2.71
N GLY A 48 13.64 16.00 1.65
CA GLY A 48 12.59 16.38 0.69
C GLY A 48 12.06 15.22 -0.16
N ASP A 49 12.78 14.11 -0.22
CA ASP A 49 12.47 12.88 -0.96
C ASP A 49 11.68 11.84 -0.14
N GLY A 50 11.16 12.25 1.03
CA GLY A 50 10.29 11.43 1.88
C GLY A 50 10.99 10.69 3.02
N TRP A 51 12.30 10.88 3.20
CA TRP A 51 13.03 10.25 4.30
C TRP A 51 12.89 10.99 5.64
N TYR A 52 12.73 10.19 6.70
CA TYR A 52 12.75 10.61 8.09
C TYR A 52 13.78 9.75 8.83
N ILE A 53 14.72 10.42 9.49
CA ILE A 53 15.89 9.77 10.07
C ILE A 53 15.93 10.04 11.58
N PHE A 54 16.01 8.96 12.36
CA PHE A 54 16.22 8.98 13.79
C PHE A 54 17.64 8.48 14.10
N SER A 55 18.32 9.21 14.98
CA SER A 55 19.69 8.93 15.39
C SER A 55 19.76 8.81 16.90
N ASP A 56 20.73 8.07 17.41
CA ASP A 56 21.03 7.97 18.83
C ASP A 56 19.84 7.48 19.70
N LEU A 57 18.93 6.70 19.10
CA LEU A 57 17.91 5.97 19.86
C LEU A 57 18.57 4.84 20.67
N PRO A 58 18.27 4.74 21.98
CA PRO A 58 18.64 3.57 22.77
C PRO A 58 18.05 2.27 22.23
N ASP A 59 18.64 1.14 22.66
CA ASP A 59 18.06 -0.18 22.42
C ASP A 59 16.63 -0.25 22.94
N GLY A 60 15.74 -0.79 22.12
CA GLY A 60 14.35 -0.90 22.49
C GLY A 60 13.43 -1.11 21.31
N ILE A 61 12.14 -1.21 21.62
CA ILE A 61 11.06 -1.27 20.64
C ILE A 61 10.38 0.09 20.65
N TYR A 62 10.26 0.67 19.46
CA TYR A 62 9.62 1.95 19.25
C TYR A 62 8.40 1.77 18.35
N THR A 63 7.41 2.64 18.53
CA THR A 63 6.28 2.75 17.61
C THR A 63 6.36 4.11 16.92
N LEU A 64 6.53 4.09 15.61
CA LEU A 64 6.43 5.27 14.75
C LEU A 64 4.95 5.55 14.48
N THR A 65 4.48 6.75 14.80
CA THR A 65 3.15 7.25 14.44
C THR A 65 3.27 8.28 13.32
N ILE A 66 2.44 8.09 12.30
CA ILE A 66 2.36 8.94 11.12
C ILE A 66 0.91 9.39 11.03
N SER A 67 0.67 10.69 11.14
CA SER A 67 -0.67 11.27 11.00
C SER A 67 -0.70 12.43 10.03
N SER A 68 -1.81 12.55 9.31
CA SER A 68 -2.00 13.59 8.29
C SER A 68 -3.48 13.75 7.98
N ARG A 69 -3.85 14.89 7.41
CA ARG A 69 -5.19 15.08 6.85
C ARG A 69 -5.34 14.29 5.54
N GLU A 70 -4.30 14.22 4.74
CA GLU A 70 -4.33 13.71 3.36
C GLU A 70 -4.11 12.20 3.29
N TYR A 71 -3.59 11.58 4.35
CA TYR A 71 -3.32 10.14 4.38
C TYR A 71 -4.04 9.49 5.54
N ILE A 72 -4.34 8.20 5.41
CA ILE A 72 -4.79 7.39 6.53
C ILE A 72 -3.66 7.26 7.54
N ASP A 73 -3.96 7.51 8.82
CA ASP A 73 -3.01 7.40 9.92
C ASP A 73 -2.38 6.00 9.98
N ARG A 74 -1.09 5.95 10.33
CA ARG A 74 -0.32 4.70 10.40
C ARG A 74 0.52 4.64 11.68
N SER A 75 0.58 3.44 12.24
CA SER A 75 1.48 3.11 13.34
C SER A 75 2.30 1.88 12.97
N VAL A 76 3.63 1.96 13.11
CA VAL A 76 4.54 0.87 12.77
C VAL A 76 5.54 0.68 13.90
N SER A 77 5.67 -0.55 14.39
CA SER A 77 6.67 -0.90 15.40
C SER A 77 7.99 -1.33 14.77
N PHE A 78 9.10 -0.91 15.35
CA PHE A 78 10.46 -1.33 14.94
C PHE A 78 11.35 -1.48 16.17
N SER A 79 12.41 -2.29 16.05
CA SER A 79 13.43 -2.45 17.08
C SER A 79 14.73 -1.73 16.72
N VAL A 80 15.35 -1.14 17.73
CA VAL A 80 16.71 -0.60 17.68
C VAL A 80 17.59 -1.50 18.53
N ILE A 81 18.73 -1.90 17.98
CA ILE A 81 19.75 -2.72 18.66
C ILE A 81 21.11 -2.08 18.36
N THR A 82 21.74 -1.51 19.38
CA THR A 82 23.05 -0.87 19.33
C THR A 82 24.16 -1.91 19.13
N GLY A 83 25.28 -1.49 18.56
CA GLY A 83 26.40 -2.39 18.24
C GLY A 83 26.26 -3.15 16.92
N ARG A 84 25.13 -3.02 16.22
CA ARG A 84 25.04 -3.39 14.80
C ARG A 84 25.79 -2.37 13.94
N THR A 85 26.46 -2.84 12.89
CA THR A 85 27.09 -1.99 11.87
C THR A 85 26.09 -1.45 10.85
N SER A 86 24.84 -1.95 10.87
CA SER A 86 23.75 -1.51 10.01
C SER A 86 22.61 -0.92 10.83
N TYR A 87 21.98 0.11 10.26
CA TYR A 87 20.75 0.70 10.76
C TYR A 87 19.54 0.02 10.10
N THR A 88 18.37 0.16 10.71
CA THR A 88 17.13 -0.39 10.14
C THR A 88 16.56 0.61 9.13
N GLU A 89 16.37 0.17 7.90
CA GLU A 89 15.67 0.92 6.84
C GLU A 89 14.29 0.33 6.58
N SER A 90 13.31 1.20 6.35
CA SER A 90 11.97 0.78 5.93
C SER A 90 11.36 1.72 4.91
N VAL A 91 10.42 1.20 4.13
CA VAL A 91 9.56 1.99 3.25
C VAL A 91 8.12 1.81 3.74
N ILE A 92 7.41 2.92 3.97
CA ILE A 92 6.01 2.92 4.37
C ILE A 92 5.21 3.63 3.27
N TYR A 93 4.28 2.89 2.67
CA TYR A 93 3.32 3.44 1.71
C TYR A 93 2.14 4.06 2.47
N LEU A 94 1.89 5.34 2.21
CA LEU A 94 0.79 6.09 2.77
C LEU A 94 -0.40 6.04 1.81
N HIS A 95 -1.51 5.49 2.28
CA HIS A 95 -2.76 5.43 1.51
C HIS A 95 -3.49 6.77 1.62
N PRO A 96 -3.93 7.36 0.50
CA PRO A 96 -4.75 8.56 0.51
C PRO A 96 -5.99 8.42 1.38
N SER A 97 -6.27 9.45 2.18
CA SER A 97 -7.56 9.60 2.84
C SER A 97 -8.61 10.14 1.85
N PRO A 98 -9.91 10.10 2.20
CA PRO A 98 -10.95 10.78 1.43
C PRO A 98 -10.71 12.28 1.23
N ALA A 99 -9.96 12.93 2.12
CA ALA A 99 -9.59 14.34 2.06
C ALA A 99 -8.33 14.63 1.23
N TYR A 100 -7.68 13.61 0.67
CA TYR A 100 -6.53 13.78 -0.22
C TYR A 100 -6.88 14.67 -1.43
N PRO A 101 -5.99 15.59 -1.84
CA PRO A 101 -6.24 16.56 -2.90
C PRO A 101 -6.05 15.93 -4.29
N PHE A 102 -6.93 15.00 -4.65
CA PHE A 102 -6.98 14.44 -6.01
C PHE A 102 -7.21 15.54 -7.05
N ARG A 103 -6.63 15.35 -8.24
CA ARG A 103 -6.76 16.27 -9.36
C ARG A 103 -8.13 16.11 -10.01
N THR A 104 -8.63 17.19 -10.59
CA THR A 104 -9.81 17.13 -11.44
C THR A 104 -9.53 16.20 -12.63
N GLY A 105 -10.44 15.26 -12.88
CA GLY A 105 -10.29 14.25 -13.92
C GLY A 105 -9.67 12.94 -13.44
N ASP A 106 -9.22 12.86 -12.18
CA ASP A 106 -8.79 11.58 -11.61
C ASP A 106 -9.96 10.59 -11.57
N SER A 107 -9.63 9.33 -11.86
CA SER A 107 -10.57 8.22 -11.83
C SER A 107 -10.67 7.69 -10.40
N LEU A 108 -11.75 7.97 -9.69
CA LEU A 108 -11.90 7.65 -8.27
C LEU A 108 -13.17 6.84 -8.02
N ILE A 109 -13.09 5.86 -7.11
CA ILE A 109 -14.27 5.27 -6.50
C ILE A 109 -14.34 5.71 -5.05
N ARG A 110 -15.48 6.25 -4.62
CA ARG A 110 -15.72 6.68 -3.24
C ARG A 110 -16.87 5.90 -2.63
N GLY A 111 -16.69 5.49 -1.38
CA GLY A 111 -17.71 4.79 -0.63
C GLY A 111 -17.63 5.14 0.85
N ARG A 112 -18.65 4.71 1.57
CA ARG A 112 -18.64 4.71 3.03
C ARG A 112 -19.06 3.36 3.56
N ILE A 113 -18.60 3.00 4.74
CA ILE A 113 -19.06 1.79 5.42
C ILE A 113 -20.06 2.13 6.53
N PHE A 114 -20.91 1.16 6.84
CA PHE A 114 -21.80 1.20 7.99
C PHE A 114 -21.69 -0.12 8.75
N VAL A 115 -21.56 -0.01 10.08
CA VAL A 115 -21.62 -1.15 11.00
C VAL A 115 -22.84 -0.95 11.90
N GLU A 116 -23.74 -1.92 11.90
CA GLU A 116 -25.04 -1.81 12.58
C GLU A 116 -24.91 -1.64 14.10
N ASP A 117 -23.87 -2.22 14.69
CA ASP A 117 -23.61 -2.13 16.14
C ASP A 117 -22.97 -0.80 16.58
N GLY A 118 -22.77 0.14 15.64
CA GLY A 118 -22.17 1.45 15.90
C GLY A 118 -20.66 1.40 16.18
N SER A 119 -20.00 0.27 15.94
CA SER A 119 -18.55 0.15 16.08
C SER A 119 -17.79 1.19 15.24
N PRO A 120 -16.59 1.60 15.67
CA PRO A 120 -15.75 2.51 14.90
C PRO A 120 -15.58 2.00 13.47
N THR A 121 -15.55 2.90 12.49
CA THR A 121 -15.36 2.53 11.08
C THR A 121 -13.94 2.82 10.59
N GLY A 122 -13.17 3.58 11.37
CA GLY A 122 -11.77 3.88 11.13
C GLY A 122 -10.91 2.62 11.00
N GLY A 123 -10.00 2.64 10.02
CA GLY A 123 -9.04 1.58 9.78
C GLY A 123 -9.61 0.32 9.13
N ALA A 124 -10.90 0.28 8.78
CA ALA A 124 -11.45 -0.81 7.99
C ALA A 124 -10.68 -0.93 6.66
N TYR A 125 -10.27 -2.14 6.32
CA TYR A 125 -9.41 -2.42 5.19
C TYR A 125 -10.24 -2.65 3.93
N VAL A 126 -9.87 -1.97 2.84
CA VAL A 126 -10.58 -2.01 1.56
C VAL A 126 -9.68 -2.65 0.52
N GLN A 127 -10.18 -3.70 -0.10
CA GLN A 127 -9.59 -4.33 -1.28
C GLN A 127 -10.47 -4.10 -2.49
N ALA A 128 -9.88 -3.67 -3.59
CA ALA A 128 -10.58 -3.47 -4.85
C ALA A 128 -9.85 -4.23 -5.96
N VAL A 129 -10.48 -5.29 -6.44
CA VAL A 129 -9.96 -6.11 -7.53
C VAL A 129 -10.56 -5.63 -8.85
N ILE A 130 -9.70 -5.36 -9.82
CA ILE A 130 -10.10 -4.96 -11.16
C ILE A 130 -10.07 -6.17 -12.08
N SER A 131 -11.24 -6.54 -12.59
CA SER A 131 -11.38 -7.54 -13.63
C SER A 131 -11.59 -6.89 -14.99
N TYR A 132 -10.99 -7.50 -16.01
CA TYR A 132 -11.03 -7.01 -17.38
C TYR A 132 -11.97 -7.88 -18.19
N GLU A 133 -12.93 -7.26 -18.87
CA GLU A 133 -13.78 -7.98 -19.81
C GLU A 133 -12.98 -8.33 -21.08
N ARG A 134 -12.05 -7.47 -21.48
CA ARG A 134 -11.13 -7.65 -22.63
C ARG A 134 -9.76 -7.00 -22.35
N ASP A 135 -8.74 -7.45 -23.08
CA ASP A 135 -7.44 -6.77 -23.18
C ASP A 135 -6.65 -6.53 -21.88
N ALA A 136 -6.73 -7.46 -20.93
CA ALA A 136 -5.96 -7.39 -19.68
C ALA A 136 -4.47 -7.03 -19.92
N PRO A 137 -3.92 -6.03 -19.21
CA PRO A 137 -2.61 -5.45 -19.51
C PRO A 137 -1.45 -6.32 -19.06
N VAL A 138 -1.64 -7.20 -18.08
CA VAL A 138 -0.60 -7.99 -17.43
C VAL A 138 -1.04 -9.44 -17.33
N ARG A 139 -0.17 -10.35 -17.76
CA ARG A 139 -0.41 -11.81 -17.75
C ARG A 139 0.86 -12.58 -17.45
N LEU A 140 0.71 -13.83 -17.00
CA LEU A 140 1.81 -14.79 -16.96
C LEU A 140 2.29 -15.08 -18.39
N ALA A 141 3.60 -14.98 -18.62
CA ALA A 141 4.22 -15.30 -19.89
C ALA A 141 4.51 -16.80 -20.04
N GLU A 142 4.63 -17.52 -18.93
CA GLU A 142 4.91 -18.95 -18.81
C GLU A 142 4.04 -19.58 -17.71
N ASP A 143 4.03 -20.91 -17.63
CA ASP A 143 3.39 -21.61 -16.50
C ASP A 143 4.16 -21.29 -15.20
N ALA A 144 3.45 -21.20 -14.09
CA ALA A 144 4.03 -20.99 -12.77
C ALA A 144 3.59 -22.12 -11.85
N ASP A 145 4.56 -22.89 -11.35
CA ASP A 145 4.27 -24.01 -10.46
C ASP A 145 3.93 -23.56 -9.03
N LYS A 146 3.33 -24.48 -8.27
CA LYS A 146 3.19 -24.31 -6.82
C LYS A 146 4.59 -24.16 -6.19
N GLU A 147 4.71 -23.33 -5.17
CA GLU A 147 5.94 -22.93 -4.48
C GLU A 147 6.92 -22.12 -5.36
N ALA A 148 6.52 -21.70 -6.57
CA ALA A 148 7.34 -20.78 -7.36
C ALA A 148 7.56 -19.48 -6.59
N THR A 149 8.80 -18.99 -6.63
CA THR A 149 9.26 -17.77 -5.93
C THR A 149 9.46 -16.58 -6.87
N GLU A 150 9.24 -16.79 -8.17
CA GLU A 150 9.32 -15.75 -9.20
C GLU A 150 8.31 -16.04 -10.32
N LEU A 151 7.90 -14.98 -11.02
CA LEU A 151 6.99 -15.06 -12.15
C LEU A 151 7.61 -14.43 -13.39
N ILE A 152 7.40 -15.05 -14.54
CA ILE A 152 7.72 -14.43 -15.82
C ILE A 152 6.47 -13.72 -16.34
N ILE A 153 6.54 -12.40 -16.46
CA ILE A 153 5.37 -11.55 -16.73
C ILE A 153 5.46 -10.91 -18.12
N ALA A 154 4.34 -10.98 -18.84
CA ALA A 154 4.11 -10.20 -20.05
C ALA A 154 3.20 -9.00 -19.73
N SER A 155 3.67 -7.79 -19.98
CA SER A 155 2.92 -6.56 -19.78
C SER A 155 2.87 -5.73 -21.06
N LYS A 156 1.67 -5.28 -21.44
CA LYS A 156 1.44 -4.38 -22.59
C LYS A 156 1.90 -2.94 -22.32
N LYS A 157 2.08 -2.55 -21.05
CA LYS A 157 2.30 -1.16 -20.62
C LYS A 157 3.68 -0.90 -20.02
N GLY A 158 4.61 -1.85 -20.17
CA GLY A 158 5.95 -1.77 -19.60
C GLY A 158 6.06 -2.46 -18.25
N GLN A 159 7.00 -2.03 -17.43
CA GLN A 159 7.30 -2.67 -16.15
C GLN A 159 6.21 -2.41 -15.11
N VAL A 160 5.94 -3.41 -14.28
CA VAL A 160 4.98 -3.31 -13.16
C VAL A 160 5.71 -2.75 -11.92
N ASP A 161 5.01 -1.94 -11.12
CA ASP A 161 5.59 -1.34 -9.92
C ASP A 161 5.68 -2.37 -8.78
N LEU A 162 6.69 -2.26 -7.92
CA LEU A 162 6.88 -3.15 -6.77
C LEU A 162 5.84 -2.95 -5.68
N ALA A 163 5.27 -1.75 -5.60
CA ALA A 163 4.20 -1.45 -4.68
C ALA A 163 2.84 -2.02 -5.16
N ASP A 164 2.75 -2.52 -6.39
CA ASP A 164 1.52 -3.10 -6.90
C ASP A 164 1.27 -4.49 -6.31
N ALA A 165 0.00 -4.81 -6.12
CA ALA A 165 -0.47 -6.15 -5.78
C ALA A 165 -1.38 -6.67 -6.88
N PHE A 166 -1.39 -7.99 -7.03
CA PHE A 166 -2.24 -8.65 -8.02
C PHE A 166 -2.95 -9.84 -7.39
N LEU A 167 -4.14 -10.10 -7.87
CA LEU A 167 -4.87 -11.33 -7.63
C LEU A 167 -4.69 -12.24 -8.85
N LEU A 168 -4.20 -13.45 -8.60
CA LEU A 168 -4.20 -14.55 -9.55
C LEU A 168 -5.38 -15.45 -9.24
N GLU A 169 -6.32 -15.57 -10.18
CA GLU A 169 -7.48 -16.45 -10.06
C GLU A 169 -7.57 -17.35 -11.29
N THR A 170 -8.05 -18.56 -11.07
CA THR A 170 -8.44 -19.50 -12.13
C THR A 170 -9.82 -20.05 -11.80
N PRO A 171 -10.52 -20.68 -12.75
CA PRO A 171 -11.78 -21.36 -12.45
C PRO A 171 -11.69 -22.39 -11.31
N THR A 172 -10.49 -22.91 -11.01
CA THR A 172 -10.25 -23.96 -10.00
C THR A 172 -9.56 -23.44 -8.74
N CYS A 173 -9.06 -22.20 -8.71
CA CYS A 173 -8.39 -21.61 -7.56
C CYS A 173 -9.08 -20.30 -7.15
N LYS A 174 -9.51 -20.24 -5.88
CA LYS A 174 -10.24 -19.09 -5.29
C LYS A 174 -9.42 -17.81 -5.11
N GLY A 175 -8.19 -17.77 -5.63
CA GLY A 175 -7.38 -16.56 -5.68
C GLY A 175 -6.13 -16.61 -4.80
N THR A 176 -4.98 -16.26 -5.36
CA THR A 176 -3.74 -15.95 -4.61
C THR A 176 -3.40 -14.48 -4.82
N ILE A 177 -3.31 -13.73 -3.73
CA ILE A 177 -2.76 -12.37 -3.75
C ILE A 177 -1.24 -12.48 -3.81
N ILE A 178 -0.62 -11.82 -4.78
CA ILE A 178 0.83 -11.76 -4.95
C ILE A 178 1.35 -10.34 -4.85
N ARG A 179 2.63 -10.22 -4.47
CA ARG A 179 3.42 -8.98 -4.49
C ARG A 179 4.84 -9.28 -4.93
N PHE A 180 5.55 -8.26 -5.39
CA PHE A 180 6.91 -8.39 -5.84
C PHE A 180 7.91 -7.98 -4.76
N ALA A 181 8.92 -8.80 -4.53
CA ALA A 181 9.92 -8.61 -3.48
C ALA A 181 11.00 -7.60 -3.85
N SER A 182 11.35 -7.48 -5.13
CA SER A 182 12.45 -6.66 -5.60
C SER A 182 12.30 -6.32 -7.09
N PRO A 183 13.03 -5.29 -7.59
CA PRO A 183 12.96 -4.91 -8.99
C PRO A 183 13.17 -6.12 -9.91
N PRO A 184 12.36 -6.29 -10.97
CA PRO A 184 12.48 -7.42 -11.88
C PRO A 184 13.80 -7.40 -12.64
N LYS A 185 14.28 -8.59 -12.98
CA LYS A 185 15.38 -8.79 -13.93
C LYS A 185 14.78 -9.12 -15.30
N GLY A 186 14.60 -8.10 -16.13
CA GLY A 186 13.90 -8.24 -17.41
C GLY A 186 12.41 -8.53 -17.19
N ARG A 187 11.96 -9.75 -17.52
CA ARG A 187 10.56 -10.17 -17.32
C ARG A 187 10.35 -11.04 -16.08
N VAL A 188 11.41 -11.31 -15.31
CA VAL A 188 11.36 -12.16 -14.12
C VAL A 188 11.12 -11.28 -12.90
N TYR A 189 10.01 -11.52 -12.21
CA TYR A 189 9.55 -10.78 -11.03
C TYR A 189 9.60 -11.68 -9.80
N PRO A 190 10.53 -11.44 -8.86
CA PRO A 190 10.59 -12.18 -7.60
C PRO A 190 9.36 -11.89 -6.73
N LEU A 191 8.80 -12.92 -6.10
CA LEU A 191 7.64 -12.83 -5.21
C LEU A 191 8.06 -12.63 -3.75
N THR A 192 7.22 -11.91 -2.99
CA THR A 192 7.41 -11.79 -1.52
C THR A 192 7.17 -13.11 -0.79
N GLU A 193 6.26 -13.94 -1.33
CA GLU A 193 5.90 -15.25 -0.78
C GLU A 193 5.78 -16.25 -1.94
N PRO A 194 6.17 -17.53 -1.74
CA PRO A 194 5.96 -18.56 -2.75
C PRO A 194 4.49 -18.75 -3.11
N LEU A 195 4.20 -19.15 -4.35
CA LEU A 195 2.84 -19.42 -4.78
C LEU A 195 2.21 -20.61 -4.05
N SER A 196 1.01 -20.44 -3.51
CA SER A 196 0.28 -21.55 -2.87
C SER A 196 -0.32 -22.56 -3.86
N PHE A 197 -0.45 -22.18 -5.13
CA PHE A 197 -1.05 -22.98 -6.21
C PHE A 197 -0.29 -22.78 -7.52
N ALA A 198 -0.44 -23.74 -8.44
CA ALA A 198 0.07 -23.59 -9.80
C ALA A 198 -0.91 -22.78 -10.68
N TYR A 199 -0.36 -21.99 -11.60
CA TYR A 199 -1.10 -21.14 -12.52
C TYR A 199 -0.59 -21.32 -13.96
N PRO A 200 -1.46 -21.55 -14.94
CA PRO A 200 -1.04 -21.73 -16.32
C PRO A 200 -0.63 -20.40 -16.97
N ARG A 201 0.20 -20.51 -18.01
CA ARG A 201 0.56 -19.43 -18.92
C ARG A 201 -0.68 -18.68 -19.41
N GLY A 202 -0.58 -17.37 -19.47
CA GLY A 202 -1.67 -16.51 -19.92
C GLY A 202 -2.69 -16.16 -18.83
N THR A 203 -2.57 -16.72 -17.62
CA THR A 203 -3.33 -16.28 -16.45
C THR A 203 -3.19 -14.77 -16.28
N VAL A 204 -4.32 -14.10 -16.12
CA VAL A 204 -4.35 -12.64 -15.96
C VAL A 204 -3.97 -12.27 -14.54
N LEU A 205 -3.08 -11.28 -14.41
CA LEU A 205 -2.81 -10.63 -13.14
C LEU A 205 -3.84 -9.52 -12.96
N LEU A 206 -4.83 -9.75 -12.11
CA LEU A 206 -5.89 -8.78 -11.82
C LEU A 206 -5.35 -7.75 -10.82
N PRO A 207 -5.29 -6.45 -11.15
CA PRO A 207 -4.82 -5.45 -10.20
C PRO A 207 -5.64 -5.48 -8.92
N LEU A 208 -4.95 -5.55 -7.80
CA LEU A 208 -5.50 -5.42 -6.48
C LEU A 208 -5.09 -4.06 -5.93
N LEU A 209 -6.06 -3.18 -5.76
CA LEU A 209 -5.87 -1.89 -5.11
C LEU A 209 -6.27 -2.02 -3.64
N GLU A 210 -5.51 -1.35 -2.79
CA GLU A 210 -5.70 -1.40 -1.35
C GLU A 210 -5.81 0.02 -0.80
N THR A 211 -6.72 0.19 0.15
CA THR A 211 -6.87 1.43 0.91
C THR A 211 -7.53 1.12 2.24
N TYR A 212 -7.82 2.16 3.02
CA TYR A 212 -8.47 2.03 4.31
C TYR A 212 -9.56 3.09 4.45
N CYS A 213 -10.52 2.82 5.32
CA CYS A 213 -11.50 3.80 5.74
C CYS A 213 -10.88 4.77 6.75
N ASP A 214 -11.24 6.03 6.67
CA ASP A 214 -10.96 7.02 7.70
C ASP A 214 -11.90 6.84 8.90
N ASP A 215 -11.73 7.67 9.94
CA ASP A 215 -12.51 7.60 11.18
C ASP A 215 -14.02 7.81 10.98
N ARG A 216 -14.44 8.37 9.84
CA ARG A 216 -15.86 8.54 9.45
C ARG A 216 -16.39 7.34 8.68
N GLY A 217 -15.55 6.35 8.41
CA GLY A 217 -15.87 5.19 7.59
C GLY A 217 -15.88 5.49 6.11
N GLU A 218 -15.34 6.62 5.68
CA GLU A 218 -15.24 6.98 4.27
C GLU A 218 -13.95 6.41 3.68
N PHE A 219 -14.00 5.97 2.44
CA PHE A 219 -12.82 5.51 1.72
C PHE A 219 -12.81 6.01 0.28
N VAL A 220 -11.61 5.99 -0.29
CA VAL A 220 -11.37 6.33 -1.69
C VAL A 220 -10.40 5.32 -2.30
N VAL A 221 -10.82 4.74 -3.42
CA VAL A 221 -9.96 3.92 -4.28
C VAL A 221 -9.60 4.77 -5.49
N ALA A 222 -8.33 5.17 -5.57
CA ALA A 222 -7.80 5.87 -6.73
C ALA A 222 -7.39 4.86 -7.79
N LEU A 223 -7.99 4.97 -8.97
CA LEU A 223 -7.75 4.04 -10.05
C LEU A 223 -6.44 4.41 -10.77
N PRO A 224 -5.61 3.42 -11.16
CA PRO A 224 -4.39 3.71 -11.90
C PRO A 224 -4.69 4.38 -13.24
N LEU A 225 -3.86 5.36 -13.60
CA LEU A 225 -4.00 6.18 -14.83
C LEU A 225 -4.09 5.36 -16.11
N PHE A 226 -3.60 4.13 -16.11
CA PHE A 226 -3.64 3.29 -17.30
C PHE A 226 -5.02 2.71 -17.61
N LEU A 227 -6.06 2.90 -16.78
CA LEU A 227 -7.38 2.30 -17.00
C LEU A 227 -8.25 3.01 -18.05
N GLU A 228 -7.81 4.17 -18.56
CA GLU A 228 -8.57 5.09 -19.43
C GLU A 228 -9.23 4.50 -20.69
N LYS A 229 -8.89 3.26 -21.10
CA LYS A 229 -9.42 2.64 -22.35
C LYS A 229 -10.03 1.25 -22.15
N THR A 230 -10.28 0.83 -20.91
CA THR A 230 -10.64 -0.56 -20.60
C THR A 230 -12.05 -0.66 -20.05
N HIS A 231 -12.88 -1.51 -20.67
CA HIS A 231 -14.12 -1.98 -20.05
C HIS A 231 -13.71 -2.95 -18.94
N ALA A 232 -13.79 -2.46 -17.72
CA ALA A 232 -13.38 -3.19 -16.54
C ALA A 232 -14.48 -3.14 -15.49
N ARG A 233 -14.59 -4.22 -14.74
CA ARG A 233 -15.41 -4.28 -13.54
C ARG A 233 -14.50 -4.23 -12.33
N MET A 234 -15.04 -3.69 -11.26
CA MET A 234 -14.38 -3.68 -9.98
C MET A 234 -15.25 -4.43 -8.98
N LYS A 235 -14.61 -5.32 -8.23
CA LYS A 235 -15.17 -5.87 -7.01
C LYS A 235 -14.46 -5.24 -5.83
N ILE A 236 -15.22 -4.61 -4.96
CA ILE A 236 -14.73 -4.01 -3.72
C ILE A 236 -15.19 -4.90 -2.58
N GLU A 237 -14.24 -5.30 -1.75
CA GLU A 237 -14.47 -5.92 -0.46
C GLU A 237 -13.95 -4.97 0.62
N VAL A 238 -14.77 -4.74 1.64
CA VAL A 238 -14.36 -4.01 2.83
C VAL A 238 -14.44 -4.94 4.01
N ARG A 239 -13.36 -5.05 4.78
CA ARG A 239 -13.28 -5.88 5.98
C ARG A 239 -12.91 -5.06 7.19
N ARG A 240 -13.51 -5.41 8.32
CA ARG A 240 -13.09 -4.96 9.63
C ARG A 240 -13.29 -6.08 10.62
N GLU A 241 -12.20 -6.55 11.23
CA GLU A 241 -12.21 -7.73 12.09
C GLU A 241 -12.85 -8.91 11.34
N GLU A 242 -13.92 -9.49 11.87
CA GLU A 242 -14.66 -10.60 11.24
C GLU A 242 -15.78 -10.12 10.30
N ALA A 243 -16.11 -8.82 10.29
CA ALA A 243 -17.18 -8.29 9.46
C ALA A 243 -16.68 -7.96 8.05
N ALA A 244 -17.49 -8.29 7.04
CA ALA A 244 -17.20 -7.99 5.65
C ALA A 244 -18.43 -7.46 4.90
N GLY A 245 -18.17 -6.64 3.88
CA GLY A 245 -19.18 -6.14 2.96
C GLY A 245 -18.59 -6.02 1.56
N PHE A 246 -19.45 -6.08 0.54
CA PHE A 246 -19.02 -6.14 -0.85
C PHE A 246 -19.83 -5.19 -1.72
N ALA A 247 -19.20 -4.69 -2.77
CA ALA A 247 -19.85 -3.96 -3.86
C ALA A 247 -19.21 -4.34 -5.20
N GLU A 248 -20.00 -4.33 -6.26
CA GLU A 248 -19.51 -4.50 -7.63
C GLU A 248 -20.01 -3.37 -8.51
N LEU A 249 -19.14 -2.90 -9.42
CA LEU A 249 -19.46 -1.80 -10.31
C LEU A 249 -18.67 -1.88 -11.62
N SER A 250 -19.19 -1.23 -12.65
CA SER A 250 -18.42 -0.94 -13.86
C SER A 250 -17.55 0.29 -13.66
N ILE A 251 -16.33 0.27 -14.18
CA ILE A 251 -15.40 1.38 -14.06
C ILE A 251 -15.64 2.37 -15.20
N GLN A 252 -15.80 3.66 -14.84
CA GLN A 252 -15.80 4.79 -15.77
C GLN A 252 -14.56 5.65 -15.50
N ALA A 253 -13.57 5.55 -16.38
CA ALA A 253 -12.36 6.36 -16.27
C ALA A 253 -12.66 7.85 -16.47
N GLY A 254 -11.81 8.71 -15.91
CA GLY A 254 -11.93 10.16 -15.93
C GLY A 254 -12.99 10.72 -14.99
N THR A 255 -13.62 9.89 -14.15
CA THR A 255 -14.74 10.29 -13.30
C THR A 255 -14.56 9.86 -11.84
N THR A 256 -15.22 10.57 -10.93
CA THR A 256 -15.45 10.10 -9.56
C THR A 256 -16.80 9.42 -9.51
N GLN A 257 -16.81 8.12 -9.19
CA GLN A 257 -18.02 7.34 -8.98
C GLN A 257 -18.24 7.10 -7.48
N SER A 258 -19.48 7.25 -7.02
CA SER A 258 -19.86 6.86 -5.66
C SER A 258 -20.59 5.53 -5.68
N ILE A 259 -20.20 4.63 -4.78
CA ILE A 259 -20.89 3.34 -4.56
C ILE A 259 -21.86 3.40 -3.37
N GLY A 260 -22.04 4.57 -2.76
CA GLY A 260 -22.90 4.74 -1.59
C GLY A 260 -22.34 4.06 -0.34
N THR A 261 -23.22 3.36 0.39
CA THR A 261 -22.90 2.73 1.68
C THR A 261 -22.75 1.22 1.53
N ILE A 262 -21.65 0.67 2.02
CA ILE A 262 -21.46 -0.78 2.20
C ILE A 262 -21.77 -1.14 3.64
N GLN A 263 -22.75 -2.00 3.87
CA GLN A 263 -23.01 -2.58 5.18
C GLN A 263 -22.02 -3.71 5.46
N LEU A 264 -21.36 -3.68 6.61
CA LEU A 264 -20.51 -4.77 7.07
C LEU A 264 -21.35 -5.77 7.87
N ASN A 265 -21.34 -7.03 7.43
CA ASN A 265 -22.04 -8.12 8.09
C ASN A 265 -21.02 -9.07 8.71
N ARG A 266 -21.26 -9.53 9.94
CA ARG A 266 -20.48 -10.62 10.53
C ARG A 266 -20.96 -11.97 9.99
N PRO A 267 -20.04 -12.94 9.76
CA PRO A 267 -20.45 -14.32 9.51
C PRO A 267 -21.28 -14.80 10.70
N LYS A 268 -22.40 -15.48 10.40
CA LYS A 268 -23.24 -16.13 11.41
C LYS A 268 -22.57 -17.38 11.97
#